data_AF-A0A954U5K4-F1
#
_entry.id   AF-A0A954U5K4-F1
#
_cell.length_a   1.000
_cell.length_b   1.000
_cell.length_c   1.000
_cell.angle_alpha   90.00
_cell.angle_beta   90.00
_cell.angle_gamma   90.00
#
_symmetry.space_group_name_H-M   'P 1'
#
loop_
_entity.id
_entity.type
_entity.pdbx_description
1 polymer ?
#
loop_
_entity_poly.entity_id
_entity_poly.type
_entity_poly.pdbx_seq_one_letter_code
_entity_poly.pdbx_strand_id
1 'polypeptide(L)'
;MIRRQQRIERIAAVAREYLAAKSAADLLMTQLQADPNYGRTRGWESRDGTAFDESVNATYIIRLYAEFEAGLRDYWANHLNRATHPPMAHLLKSVADQRIAIDRFEDADAVRQYRNFLVHDDSSNAPPDDLRAFSVTDAKKHLCYFFGRLDPDW
;
A
#
# COMPACT_ATOMS: atom_id res chain seq x y z
N MET A 1 -20.57 3.55 12.26
CA MET A 1 -20.00 3.13 10.96
C MET A 1 -19.47 1.71 11.13
N ILE A 2 -19.83 0.80 10.23
CA ILE A 2 -19.49 -0.63 10.30
C ILE A 2 -17.98 -0.83 9.99
N ARG A 3 -17.28 -1.81 10.59
CA ARG A 3 -15.80 -1.85 10.60
C ARG A 3 -15.21 -1.96 9.20
N ARG A 4 -15.84 -2.72 8.31
CA ARG A 4 -15.46 -2.83 6.90
C ARG A 4 -15.36 -1.46 6.23
N GLN A 5 -16.37 -0.61 6.42
CA GLN A 5 -16.39 0.74 5.85
C GLN A 5 -15.26 1.61 6.43
N GLN A 6 -15.03 1.53 7.74
CA GLN A 6 -13.91 2.23 8.38
C GLN A 6 -12.55 1.80 7.80
N ARG A 7 -12.36 0.49 7.52
CA ARG A 7 -11.13 -0.02 6.90
C ARG A 7 -10.94 0.48 5.47
N ILE A 8 -11.99 0.47 4.66
CA ILE A 8 -11.97 1.04 3.30
C ILE A 8 -11.61 2.53 3.34
N GLU A 9 -12.16 3.27 4.29
CA GLU A 9 -11.87 4.70 4.44
C GLU A 9 -10.44 4.99 4.89
N ARG A 10 -9.87 4.15 5.77
CA ARG A 10 -8.45 4.23 6.17
C ARG A 10 -7.52 4.00 4.98
N ILE A 11 -7.76 2.96 4.19
CA ILE A 11 -7.00 2.72 2.95
C ILE A 11 -7.15 3.90 1.99
N ALA A 12 -8.37 4.43 1.81
CA ALA A 12 -8.60 5.59 0.97
C ALA A 12 -7.92 6.87 1.50
N ALA A 13 -7.81 7.03 2.82
CA ALA A 13 -7.10 8.14 3.43
C ALA A 13 -5.60 8.11 3.14
N VAL A 14 -4.96 6.94 3.22
CA VAL A 14 -3.54 6.77 2.85
C VAL A 14 -3.33 7.14 1.38
N ALA A 15 -4.23 6.74 0.48
CA ALA A 15 -4.12 7.10 -0.93
C ALA A 15 -4.31 8.61 -1.18
N ARG A 16 -5.14 9.30 -0.38
CA ARG A 16 -5.25 10.77 -0.46
C ARG A 16 -4.00 11.46 0.06
N GLU A 17 -3.43 10.95 1.14
CA GLU A 17 -2.18 11.48 1.71
C GLU A 17 -1.02 11.32 0.73
N TYR A 18 -0.96 10.20 -0.02
CA TYR A 18 -0.02 10.02 -1.12
C TYR A 18 -0.09 11.16 -2.15
N LEU A 19 -1.30 11.58 -2.55
CA LEU A 19 -1.45 12.66 -3.53
C LEU A 19 -0.82 13.97 -3.01
N ALA A 20 -1.05 14.29 -1.74
CA ALA A 20 -0.43 15.45 -1.11
C ALA A 20 1.10 15.31 -1.02
N ALA A 21 1.60 14.12 -0.65
CA ALA A 21 3.02 13.84 -0.56
C ALA A 21 3.71 13.92 -1.94
N LYS A 22 3.08 13.39 -2.99
CA LYS A 22 3.62 13.47 -4.36
C LYS A 22 3.64 14.91 -4.87
N SER A 23 2.57 15.68 -4.64
CA SER A 23 2.59 17.12 -4.96
C SER A 23 3.70 17.87 -4.20
N ALA A 24 3.94 17.52 -2.93
CA ALA A 24 5.04 18.10 -2.16
C ALA A 24 6.41 17.70 -2.72
N ALA A 25 6.59 16.45 -3.15
CA ALA A 25 7.82 15.97 -3.78
C ALA A 25 8.10 16.69 -5.11
N ASP A 26 7.08 16.84 -5.96
CA ASP A 26 7.20 17.56 -7.24
C ASP A 26 7.61 19.04 -7.03
N LEU A 27 7.00 19.69 -6.05
CA LEU A 27 7.38 21.05 -5.65
C LEU A 27 8.81 21.11 -5.12
N LEU A 28 9.21 20.14 -4.30
CA LEU A 28 10.56 20.05 -3.76
C LEU A 28 11.61 19.90 -4.87
N MET A 29 11.31 19.08 -5.89
CA MET A 29 12.17 18.90 -7.05
C MET A 29 12.34 20.19 -7.85
N THR A 30 11.27 20.96 -8.02
CA THR A 30 11.33 22.28 -8.66
C THR A 30 12.25 23.24 -7.87
N GLN A 31 12.17 23.23 -6.53
CA GLN A 31 13.02 24.06 -5.68
C GLN A 31 14.49 23.64 -5.74
N LEU A 32 14.78 22.34 -5.77
CA LEU A 32 16.16 21.83 -5.85
C LEU A 32 16.80 22.07 -7.22
N GLN A 33 15.99 22.09 -8.30
CA GLN A 33 16.46 22.51 -9.62
C GLN A 33 16.84 23.99 -9.66
N ALA A 34 16.08 24.85 -8.97
CA ALA A 34 16.34 26.28 -8.91
C ALA A 34 17.51 26.63 -7.95
N ASP A 35 17.61 25.92 -6.83
CA ASP A 35 18.67 26.06 -5.83
C ASP A 35 19.09 24.67 -5.30
N PRO A 36 20.21 24.11 -5.79
CA PRO A 36 20.74 22.84 -5.29
C PRO A 36 21.12 22.84 -3.80
N ASN A 37 21.25 24.02 -3.16
CA ASN A 37 21.51 24.14 -1.73
C ASN A 37 20.25 24.34 -0.88
N TYR A 38 19.06 24.35 -1.48
CA TYR A 38 17.78 24.57 -0.80
C TYR A 38 17.61 23.70 0.46
N GLY A 39 18.03 22.44 0.39
CA GLY A 39 17.98 21.50 1.51
C GLY A 39 18.92 21.84 2.67
N ARG A 40 20.11 22.41 2.39
CA ARG A 40 21.12 22.68 3.44
C ARG A 40 20.61 23.66 4.49
N THR A 41 19.84 24.66 4.06
CA THR A 41 19.19 25.63 4.97
C THR A 41 18.13 25.00 5.87
N ARG A 42 17.69 23.77 5.57
CA ARG A 42 16.69 22.98 6.29
C ARG A 42 17.25 21.71 6.93
N GLY A 43 18.58 21.52 6.89
CA GLY A 43 19.26 20.41 7.55
C GLY A 43 19.30 19.09 6.79
N TRP A 44 19.11 19.08 5.47
CA TRP A 44 19.20 17.87 4.63
C TRP A 44 19.94 18.16 3.30
N GLU A 45 20.39 17.12 2.60
CA GLU A 45 21.15 17.26 1.35
C GLU A 45 20.27 17.10 0.11
N SER A 46 20.64 17.70 -1.02
CA SER A 46 19.88 17.59 -2.28
C SER A 46 19.51 16.14 -2.65
N ARG A 47 20.45 15.20 -2.43
CA ARG A 47 20.23 13.76 -2.65
C ARG A 47 19.07 13.18 -1.82
N ASP A 48 18.81 13.72 -0.62
CA ASP A 48 17.73 13.26 0.24
C ASP A 48 16.37 13.68 -0.32
N GLY A 49 16.31 14.85 -0.97
CA GLY A 49 15.11 15.31 -1.67
C GLY A 49 14.82 14.47 -2.92
N THR A 50 15.85 14.09 -3.67
CA THR A 50 15.71 13.15 -4.81
C THR A 50 15.27 11.77 -4.33
N ALA A 51 15.90 11.24 -3.28
CA ALA A 51 15.51 9.96 -2.69
C ALA A 51 14.07 9.98 -2.15
N PHE A 52 13.61 11.11 -1.60
CA PHE A 52 12.22 11.28 -1.19
C PHE A 52 11.25 11.19 -2.38
N ASP A 53 11.53 11.88 -3.49
CA ASP A 53 10.68 11.82 -4.68
C ASP A 53 10.62 10.41 -5.30
N GLU A 54 11.77 9.74 -5.38
CA GLU A 54 11.87 8.38 -5.92
C GLU A 54 11.15 7.35 -5.02
N SER A 55 11.21 7.52 -3.69
CA SER A 55 10.67 6.56 -2.73
C SER A 55 9.19 6.80 -2.35
N VAL A 56 8.60 7.94 -2.71
CA VAL A 56 7.25 8.30 -2.25
C VAL A 56 6.20 7.28 -2.68
N ASN A 57 6.24 6.80 -3.92
CA ASN A 57 5.28 5.80 -4.40
C ASN A 57 5.41 4.48 -3.62
N ALA A 58 6.63 3.97 -3.45
CA ALA A 58 6.90 2.73 -2.73
C ALA A 58 6.44 2.82 -1.26
N THR A 59 6.78 3.92 -0.59
CA THR A 59 6.39 4.20 0.81
C THR A 59 4.88 4.08 1.01
N TYR A 60 4.10 4.69 0.11
CA TYR A 60 2.64 4.68 0.24
C TYR A 60 2.00 3.35 -0.17
N ILE A 61 2.60 2.56 -1.05
CA ILE A 61 2.15 1.19 -1.33
C ILE A 61 2.35 0.29 -0.11
N ILE A 62 3.51 0.37 0.54
CA ILE A 62 3.79 -0.36 1.77
C ILE A 62 2.76 0.01 2.85
N ARG A 63 2.49 1.30 3.03
CA ARG A 63 1.52 1.78 4.02
C ARG A 63 0.07 1.41 3.69
N LEU A 64 -0.33 1.45 2.42
CA LEU A 64 -1.65 0.95 1.98
C LEU A 64 -1.82 -0.52 2.33
N TYR A 65 -0.82 -1.34 2.02
CA TYR A 65 -0.87 -2.76 2.31
C TYR A 65 -0.88 -3.04 3.82
N ALA A 66 -0.16 -2.26 4.62
CA ALA A 66 -0.19 -2.41 6.07
C ALA A 66 -1.60 -2.17 6.67
N GLU A 67 -2.33 -1.15 6.20
CA GLU A 67 -3.72 -0.92 6.62
C GLU A 67 -4.65 -2.07 6.19
N PHE A 68 -4.43 -2.62 4.99
CA PHE A 68 -5.15 -3.79 4.51
C PHE A 68 -4.85 -5.05 5.34
N GLU A 69 -3.58 -5.35 5.60
CA GLU A 69 -3.17 -6.49 6.43
C GLU A 69 -3.78 -6.36 7.83
N ALA A 70 -3.70 -5.19 8.45
CA ALA A 70 -4.29 -4.95 9.77
C ALA A 70 -5.81 -5.18 9.78
N GLY A 71 -6.52 -4.77 8.73
CA GLY A 71 -7.95 -5.04 8.61
C GLY A 71 -8.26 -6.53 8.41
N LEU A 72 -7.49 -7.22 7.57
CA LEU A 72 -7.73 -8.64 7.31
C LEU A 72 -7.41 -9.53 8.52
N ARG A 73 -6.39 -9.14 9.31
CA ARG A 73 -6.07 -9.73 10.61
C ARG A 73 -7.22 -9.54 11.61
N ASP A 74 -7.79 -8.33 11.69
CA ASP A 74 -8.94 -8.04 12.54
C ASP A 74 -10.18 -8.84 12.13
N TYR A 75 -10.46 -8.94 10.83
CA TYR A 75 -11.55 -9.76 10.30
C TYR A 75 -11.40 -11.23 10.72
N TRP A 76 -10.20 -11.79 10.52
CA TRP A 76 -9.92 -13.18 10.86
C TRP A 76 -10.07 -13.47 12.35
N ALA A 77 -9.44 -12.66 13.19
CA ALA A 77 -9.41 -12.89 14.62
C ALA A 77 -10.76 -12.58 15.28
N ASN A 78 -11.38 -11.46 14.94
CA ASN A 78 -12.51 -10.92 15.70
C ASN A 78 -13.87 -11.15 15.04
N HIS A 79 -13.96 -11.19 13.70
CA HIS A 79 -15.22 -11.48 13.01
C HIS A 79 -15.44 -12.97 12.80
N LEU A 80 -14.41 -13.65 12.28
CA LEU A 80 -14.46 -15.09 12.04
C LEU A 80 -14.10 -15.93 13.28
N ASN A 81 -13.74 -15.29 14.39
CA ASN A 81 -13.36 -15.91 15.66
C ASN A 81 -12.28 -17.00 15.50
N ARG A 82 -11.25 -16.73 14.69
CA ARG A 82 -10.16 -17.67 14.42
C ARG A 82 -8.93 -17.30 15.26
N ALA A 83 -8.51 -18.21 16.15
CA ALA A 83 -7.37 -18.01 17.02
C ALA A 83 -6.00 -18.20 16.34
N THR A 84 -5.96 -18.72 15.11
CA THR A 84 -4.71 -18.96 14.38
C THR A 84 -4.14 -17.67 13.78
N HIS A 85 -2.82 -17.63 13.57
CA HIS A 85 -2.13 -16.50 12.94
C HIS A 85 -1.39 -16.93 11.67
N PRO A 86 -2.11 -17.26 10.57
CA PRO A 86 -1.48 -17.78 9.35
C PRO A 86 -0.59 -16.75 8.64
N PRO A 87 0.39 -17.18 7.83
CA PRO A 87 1.10 -16.30 6.90
C PRO A 87 0.13 -15.54 6.00
N MET A 88 0.50 -14.32 5.58
CA MET A 88 -0.42 -13.40 4.90
C MET A 88 -0.99 -13.98 3.60
N ALA A 89 -0.20 -14.72 2.81
CA ALA A 89 -0.68 -15.38 1.60
C ALA A 89 -1.79 -16.43 1.91
N HIS A 90 -1.59 -17.23 2.96
CA HIS A 90 -2.57 -18.24 3.39
C HIS A 90 -3.83 -17.60 3.98
N LEU A 91 -3.65 -16.51 4.74
CA LEU A 91 -4.76 -15.74 5.29
C LEU A 91 -5.64 -15.18 4.16
N LEU A 92 -5.01 -14.54 3.18
CA LEU A 92 -5.70 -13.95 2.03
C LEU A 92 -6.50 -15.00 1.26
N LYS A 93 -5.86 -16.14 0.95
CA LYS A 93 -6.51 -17.27 0.28
C LYS A 93 -7.69 -17.81 1.10
N SER A 94 -7.48 -18.05 2.39
CA SER A 94 -8.52 -18.61 3.28
C SER A 94 -9.74 -17.69 3.43
N VAL A 95 -9.55 -16.38 3.38
CA VAL A 95 -10.67 -15.42 3.37
C VAL A 95 -11.32 -15.36 1.98
N ALA A 96 -10.53 -15.43 0.91
CA ALA A 96 -11.05 -15.42 -0.44
C ALA A 96 -11.93 -16.63 -0.76
N ASP A 97 -11.49 -17.84 -0.39
CA ASP A 97 -12.18 -19.11 -0.61
C ASP A 97 -13.61 -19.13 -0.03
N GLN A 98 -13.92 -18.25 0.92
CA GLN A 98 -15.25 -18.17 1.53
C GLN A 98 -16.25 -17.38 0.68
N ARG A 99 -15.85 -16.26 0.06
CA ARG A 99 -16.80 -15.27 -0.51
C ARG A 99 -16.28 -14.40 -1.66
N ILE A 100 -15.05 -14.61 -2.14
CA ILE A 100 -14.40 -13.72 -3.11
C ILE A 100 -14.10 -14.48 -4.40
N ALA A 101 -14.37 -13.84 -5.54
CA ALA A 101 -14.02 -14.40 -6.84
C ALA A 101 -12.49 -14.48 -7.03
N ILE A 102 -12.01 -15.54 -7.70
CA ILE A 102 -10.58 -15.87 -7.83
C ILE A 102 -9.78 -14.70 -8.43
N ASP A 103 -10.31 -14.00 -9.43
CA ASP A 103 -9.69 -12.85 -10.08
C ASP A 103 -9.36 -11.71 -9.10
N ARG A 104 -10.13 -11.57 -8.01
CA ARG A 104 -9.93 -10.52 -6.99
C ARG A 104 -8.96 -10.91 -5.90
N PHE A 105 -8.85 -12.21 -5.63
CA PHE A 105 -7.79 -12.75 -4.80
C PHE A 105 -6.43 -12.52 -5.47
N GLU A 106 -6.32 -12.85 -6.76
CA GLU A 106 -5.07 -12.69 -7.53
C GLU A 106 -4.59 -11.25 -7.55
N ASP A 107 -5.49 -10.29 -7.75
CA ASP A 107 -5.18 -8.86 -7.68
C ASP A 107 -4.62 -8.43 -6.31
N ALA A 108 -5.25 -8.86 -5.20
CA ALA A 108 -4.80 -8.51 -3.86
C ALA A 108 -3.48 -9.22 -3.48
N ASP A 109 -3.28 -10.46 -3.94
CA ASP A 109 -2.02 -11.18 -3.74
C ASP A 109 -0.89 -10.58 -4.56
N ALA A 110 -1.16 -10.11 -5.79
CA ALA A 110 -0.18 -9.41 -6.61
C ALA A 110 0.30 -8.11 -5.94
N VAL A 111 -0.59 -7.34 -5.28
CA VAL A 111 -0.19 -6.18 -4.48
C VAL A 111 0.71 -6.59 -3.30
N ARG A 112 0.44 -7.74 -2.64
CA ARG A 112 1.32 -8.28 -1.59
C ARG A 112 2.70 -8.60 -2.13
N GLN A 113 2.78 -9.29 -3.28
CA GLN A 113 4.04 -9.66 -3.91
C GLN A 113 4.85 -8.42 -4.27
N TYR A 114 4.20 -7.41 -4.88
CA TYR A 114 4.86 -6.15 -5.20
C TYR A 114 5.33 -5.40 -3.95
N ARG A 115 4.51 -5.36 -2.88
CA ARG A 115 4.95 -4.80 -1.59
C ARG A 115 6.17 -5.52 -1.04
N ASN A 116 6.20 -6.85 -1.10
CA ASN A 116 7.32 -7.64 -0.60
C ASN A 116 8.60 -7.33 -1.39
N PHE A 117 8.50 -7.21 -2.71
CA PHE A 117 9.59 -6.75 -3.55
C PHE A 117 10.09 -5.36 -3.11
N LEU A 118 9.19 -4.37 -2.95
CA LEU A 118 9.56 -3.02 -2.51
C LEU A 118 10.23 -2.94 -1.13
N VAL A 119 10.03 -3.94 -0.26
CA VAL A 119 10.64 -4.00 1.08
C VAL A 119 11.99 -4.73 1.06
N HIS A 120 12.17 -5.69 0.17
CA HIS A 120 13.33 -6.58 0.16
C HIS A 120 14.37 -6.22 -0.91
N ASP A 121 13.95 -5.61 -2.01
CA ASP A 121 14.82 -5.13 -3.07
C ASP A 121 14.97 -3.62 -2.98
N ASP A 122 16.21 -3.16 -3.11
CA ASP A 122 16.52 -1.73 -3.23
C ASP A 122 15.75 -1.18 -4.43
N SER A 123 15.05 -0.06 -4.27
CA SER A 123 14.19 0.58 -5.30
C SER A 123 14.91 0.90 -6.62
N SER A 124 16.22 0.67 -6.67
CA SER A 124 17.13 0.76 -7.82
C SER A 124 16.96 -0.38 -8.84
N ASN A 125 16.39 -1.52 -8.44
CA ASN A 125 16.18 -2.66 -9.34
C ASN A 125 14.80 -2.60 -9.99
N ALA A 126 14.74 -2.85 -11.30
CA ALA A 126 13.46 -3.07 -11.97
C ALA A 126 12.79 -4.33 -11.39
N PRO A 127 11.46 -4.33 -11.20
CA PRO A 127 10.75 -5.54 -10.81
C PRO A 127 10.99 -6.64 -11.85
N PRO A 128 11.09 -7.92 -11.42
CA PRO A 128 11.14 -9.05 -12.33
C PRO A 128 10.01 -9.02 -13.37
N ASP A 129 10.25 -9.57 -14.57
CA ASP A 129 9.28 -9.51 -15.69
C ASP A 129 7.91 -10.17 -15.36
N ASP A 130 7.90 -11.10 -14.41
CA ASP A 130 6.70 -11.78 -13.91
C ASP A 130 6.00 -11.04 -12.76
N LEU A 131 6.64 -10.01 -12.20
CA LEU A 131 6.09 -9.22 -11.10
C LEU A 131 5.34 -7.99 -11.60
N ARG A 132 4.03 -7.97 -11.36
CA ARG A 132 3.20 -6.81 -11.68
C ARG A 132 3.51 -5.63 -10.74
N ALA A 133 3.98 -4.52 -11.32
CA ALA A 133 4.11 -3.25 -10.62
C ALA A 133 2.75 -2.54 -10.46
N PHE A 134 2.61 -1.75 -9.40
CA PHE A 134 1.37 -1.03 -9.09
C PHE A 134 1.63 0.45 -8.80
N SER A 135 0.69 1.30 -9.21
CA SER A 135 0.54 2.64 -8.63
C SER A 135 -0.19 2.55 -7.29
N VAL A 136 -0.06 3.57 -6.43
CA VAL A 136 -0.87 3.72 -5.22
C VAL A 136 -2.38 3.66 -5.53
N THR A 137 -2.81 4.24 -6.65
CA THR A 137 -4.21 4.25 -7.07
C THR A 137 -4.72 2.85 -7.42
N ASP A 138 -3.93 2.08 -8.17
CA ASP A 138 -4.28 0.71 -8.54
C ASP A 138 -4.27 -0.23 -7.33
N ALA A 139 -3.23 -0.14 -6.50
CA ALA A 139 -3.16 -0.90 -5.25
C ALA A 139 -4.38 -0.60 -4.37
N LYS A 140 -4.71 0.68 -4.14
CA LYS A 140 -5.91 1.09 -3.39
C LYS A 140 -7.18 0.46 -3.96
N LYS A 141 -7.35 0.49 -5.29
CA LYS A 141 -8.53 -0.09 -5.96
C LYS A 141 -8.66 -1.57 -5.66
N HIS A 142 -7.60 -2.36 -5.86
CA HIS A 142 -7.62 -3.80 -5.64
C HIS A 142 -7.88 -4.15 -4.16
N LEU A 143 -7.20 -3.47 -3.23
CA LEU A 143 -7.35 -3.72 -1.80
C LEU A 143 -8.74 -3.33 -1.26
N CYS A 144 -9.26 -2.15 -1.64
CA CYS A 144 -10.62 -1.74 -1.26
C CYS A 144 -11.68 -2.65 -1.86
N TYR A 145 -11.47 -3.13 -3.09
CA TYR A 145 -12.41 -4.07 -3.72
C TYR A 145 -12.48 -5.38 -2.92
N PHE A 146 -11.33 -5.92 -2.51
CA PHE A 146 -11.28 -7.12 -1.67
C PHE A 146 -12.10 -6.92 -0.38
N PHE A 147 -11.89 -5.81 0.33
CA PHE A 147 -12.69 -5.48 1.52
C PHE A 147 -14.17 -5.26 1.24
N GLY A 148 -14.53 -4.68 0.09
CA GLY A 148 -15.93 -4.53 -0.32
C GLY A 148 -16.68 -5.85 -0.46
N ARG A 149 -15.97 -6.99 -0.59
CA ARG A 149 -16.55 -8.34 -0.66
C ARG A 149 -16.61 -9.06 0.68
N LEU A 150 -16.01 -8.52 1.73
CA LEU A 150 -16.16 -9.06 3.07
C LEU A 150 -17.59 -8.84 3.58
N ASP A 151 -17.94 -9.63 4.58
CA ASP A 151 -19.25 -9.61 5.24
C ASP A 151 -19.70 -8.16 5.53
N PRO A 152 -20.88 -7.74 5.04
CA PRO A 152 -21.40 -6.40 5.33
C PRO A 152 -21.66 -6.15 6.81
N ASP A 153 -21.80 -7.19 7.62
CA ASP A 153 -22.05 -7.07 9.05
C ASP A 153 -20.76 -6.98 9.89
N TRP A 154 -19.58 -7.06 9.24
CA TRP A 154 -18.29 -6.80 9.89
C TRP A 154 -17.97 -5.31 10.03
#